data_AF-A0A438DNM5-F1
#
_entry.id   AF-A0A438DNM5-F1
#
_cell.length_a   1.000
_cell.length_b   1.000
_cell.length_c   1.000
_cell.angle_alpha   90.00
_cell.angle_beta   90.00
_cell.angle_gamma   90.00
#
_symmetry.space_group_name_H-M   'P 1'
#
loop_
_entity.id
_entity.type
_entity.pdbx_description
1 polymer ?
#
loop_
_entity_poly.entity_id
_entity_poly.type
_entity_poly.pdbx_seq_one_letter_code
_entity_poly.pdbx_strand_id
1 'polypeptide(L)'
;MNEEQRSLLLKSSSRFPPPQGVKLSYGTAGFRADASILESTVYRVGILAALRSLKTKSVIGLMITASHNKVSDNGVKNRGPQWWDADPKLGAFRRCPR
;
A
#
# COMPACT_ATOMS: atom_id res chain seq x y z
N MET A 1 17.62 3.84 11.49
CA MET A 1 16.86 2.71 12.05
C MET A 1 17.84 1.87 12.82
N ASN A 2 17.63 1.68 14.12
CA ASN A 2 18.54 0.87 14.94
C ASN A 2 18.26 -0.63 14.71
N GLU A 3 19.13 -1.48 15.27
CA GLU A 3 19.03 -2.95 15.09
C GLU A 3 17.77 -3.54 15.76
N GLU A 4 17.32 -2.96 16.88
CA GLU A 4 16.09 -3.38 17.53
C GLU A 4 14.86 -3.17 16.64
N GLN A 5 14.74 -2.00 16.00
CA GLN A 5 13.67 -1.71 15.05
C GLN A 5 13.70 -2.65 13.85
N ARG A 6 14.89 -2.98 13.33
CA ARG A 6 15.06 -3.97 12.25
C ARG A 6 14.53 -5.33 12.67
N SER A 7 14.94 -5.81 13.85
CA SER A 7 14.50 -7.10 14.38
C SER A 7 12.98 -7.16 14.57
N LEU A 8 12.38 -6.10 15.12
CA LEU A 8 10.94 -6.00 15.30
C LEU A 8 10.18 -6.02 13.97
N LEU A 9 10.67 -5.31 12.95
CA LEU A 9 10.06 -5.32 11.61
C LEU A 9 10.16 -6.70 10.96
N LEU A 10 11.30 -7.38 11.05
CA LEU A 10 11.48 -8.73 10.52
C LEU A 10 10.56 -9.73 11.22
N LYS A 11 10.50 -9.70 12.55
CA LYS A 11 9.63 -10.56 13.37
C LYS A 11 8.15 -10.32 13.10
N SER A 12 7.74 -9.07 12.88
CA SER A 12 6.33 -8.77 12.59
C SER A 12 5.96 -9.06 11.13
N SER A 13 6.91 -8.93 10.19
CA SER A 13 6.72 -9.28 8.78
C SER A 13 6.61 -10.78 8.54
N SER A 14 7.21 -11.62 9.39
CA SER A 14 7.12 -13.09 9.22
C SER A 14 5.70 -13.62 9.42
N ARG A 15 4.82 -12.86 10.09
CA ARG A 15 3.39 -13.19 10.24
C ARG A 15 2.59 -13.02 8.95
N PHE A 16 3.13 -12.29 7.98
CA PHE A 16 2.46 -11.96 6.73
C PHE A 16 3.35 -12.34 5.53
N PRO A 17 3.55 -13.64 5.27
CA PRO A 17 4.42 -14.09 4.17
C PRO A 17 3.86 -13.64 2.81
N PRO A 18 4.74 -13.28 1.85
CA PRO A 18 4.28 -12.92 0.51
C PRO A 18 3.67 -14.15 -0.19
N PRO A 19 2.59 -13.98 -0.98
CA PRO A 19 2.00 -15.08 -1.73
C PRO A 19 3.00 -15.66 -2.74
N GLN A 20 3.13 -16.98 -2.76
CA GLN A 20 4.06 -17.66 -3.66
C GLN A 20 3.58 -17.60 -5.11
N GLY A 21 4.49 -17.31 -6.05
CA GLY A 21 4.19 -17.28 -7.48
C GLY A 21 3.31 -16.12 -7.95
N VAL A 22 2.88 -15.23 -7.06
CA VAL A 22 2.04 -14.08 -7.41
C VAL A 22 2.85 -12.78 -7.35
N LYS A 23 2.85 -12.04 -8.45
CA LYS A 23 3.42 -10.69 -8.50
C LYS A 23 2.31 -9.64 -8.56
N LEU A 24 2.13 -8.91 -7.47
CA LEU A 24 1.18 -7.80 -7.39
C LEU A 24 1.83 -6.51 -7.92
N SER A 25 1.12 -5.79 -8.79
CA SER A 25 1.55 -4.51 -9.33
C SER A 25 0.76 -3.35 -8.73
N TYR A 26 1.45 -2.24 -8.43
CA TYR A 26 0.79 -1.00 -8.01
C TYR A 26 0.31 -0.25 -9.25
N GLY A 27 -1.01 -0.15 -9.43
CA GLY A 27 -1.61 0.59 -10.54
C GLY A 27 -2.13 1.95 -10.11
N THR A 28 -2.84 2.60 -11.02
CA THR A 28 -3.53 3.88 -10.79
C THR A 28 -4.40 3.83 -9.52
N ALA A 29 -5.15 2.74 -9.35
CA ALA A 29 -6.03 2.54 -8.19
C ALA A 29 -5.34 1.92 -6.96
N GLY A 30 -4.01 1.84 -6.93
CA GLY A 30 -3.25 1.14 -5.90
C GLY A 30 -3.08 -0.36 -6.20
N PHE A 31 -2.83 -1.15 -5.16
CA PHE A 31 -2.89 -2.61 -5.26
C PHE A 31 -4.33 -3.07 -5.19
N ARG A 32 -4.75 -3.92 -6.12
CA ARG A 32 -6.06 -4.59 -6.11
C ARG A 32 -5.89 -6.04 -6.51
N ALA A 33 -6.52 -6.93 -5.76
CA ALA A 33 -6.56 -8.37 -6.01
C ALA A 33 -7.62 -9.00 -5.10
N ASP A 34 -7.76 -10.32 -5.16
CA ASP A 34 -8.50 -11.08 -4.17
C ASP A 34 -7.99 -10.77 -2.75
N ALA A 35 -8.90 -10.62 -1.80
CA ALA A 35 -8.57 -10.24 -0.43
C ALA A 35 -7.63 -11.25 0.25
N SER A 36 -7.70 -12.54 -0.12
CA SER A 36 -6.90 -13.62 0.47
C SER A 36 -5.39 -13.47 0.20
N ILE A 37 -5.01 -12.77 -0.87
CA ILE A 37 -3.59 -12.61 -1.26
C ILE A 37 -3.03 -11.22 -0.97
N LEU A 38 -3.84 -10.32 -0.40
CA LEU A 38 -3.47 -8.92 -0.15
C LEU A 38 -2.87 -8.66 1.22
N GLU A 39 -3.04 -9.56 2.19
CA GLU A 39 -2.65 -9.34 3.60
C GLU A 39 -1.18 -8.89 3.74
N SER A 40 -0.27 -9.63 3.09
CA SER A 40 1.16 -9.33 3.06
C SER A 40 1.48 -7.99 2.39
N THR A 41 0.68 -7.60 1.40
CA THR A 41 0.82 -6.32 0.70
C THR A 41 0.36 -5.16 1.57
N VAL A 42 -0.81 -5.27 2.20
CA VAL A 42 -1.36 -4.23 3.08
C VAL A 42 -0.42 -3.97 4.25
N TYR A 43 0.13 -5.02 4.86
CA TYR A 43 1.10 -4.88 5.94
C TYR A 43 2.33 -4.05 5.53
N ARG A 44 2.95 -4.38 4.37
CA ARG A 44 4.12 -3.63 3.86
C ARG A 44 3.77 -2.20 3.46
N VAL A 45 2.58 -1.98 2.89
CA VAL A 45 2.09 -0.64 2.54
C VAL A 45 1.88 0.21 3.80
N GLY A 46 1.43 -0.38 4.90
CA GLY A 46 1.35 0.27 6.22
C GLY A 46 2.70 0.79 6.71
N ILE A 47 3.73 -0.06 6.66
CA ILE A 47 5.11 0.35 7.00
C ILE A 47 5.59 1.47 6.07
N LEU A 48 5.36 1.33 4.76
CA LEU A 48 5.74 2.34 3.78
C LEU A 48 5.06 3.69 4.04
N ALA A 49 3.78 3.69 4.41
CA ALA A 49 3.03 4.89 4.75
C ALA A 49 3.57 5.57 6.01
N ALA A 50 3.89 4.79 7.06
CA ALA A 50 4.51 5.31 8.27
C ALA A 50 5.89 5.94 7.98
N LEU A 51 6.75 5.25 7.22
CA LEU A 51 8.06 5.77 6.82
C LEU A 51 7.94 7.04 5.96
N ARG A 52 6.96 7.07 5.03
CA ARG A 52 6.69 8.26 4.21
C ARG A 52 6.23 9.43 5.08
N SER A 53 5.35 9.19 6.04
CA SER A 53 4.86 10.21 6.98
C SER A 53 6.01 10.82 7.79
N LEU A 54 6.90 9.98 8.33
CA LEU A 54 8.09 10.42 9.04
C LEU A 54 9.02 11.26 8.15
N LYS A 55 9.22 10.83 6.90
CA LYS A 55 10.10 11.53 5.95
C LYS A 55 9.55 12.86 5.48
N THR A 56 8.23 12.95 5.22
CA THR A 56 7.61 14.19 4.75
C THR A 56 7.13 15.09 5.88
N LYS A 57 7.15 14.61 7.14
CA LYS A 57 6.53 15.26 8.30
C LYS A 57 5.07 15.63 8.02
N SER A 58 4.32 14.71 7.41
CA SER A 58 2.93 14.95 7.00
C SER A 58 2.06 13.72 7.24
N VAL A 59 0.75 13.92 7.36
CA VAL A 59 -0.22 12.82 7.47
C VAL A 59 -0.30 12.09 6.13
N ILE A 60 -0.13 10.77 6.16
CA ILE A 60 -0.32 9.87 5.01
C ILE A 60 -1.58 9.04 5.25
N GLY A 61 -2.52 9.11 4.32
CA GLY A 61 -3.76 8.32 4.37
C GLY A 61 -3.60 6.99 3.65
N LEU A 62 -4.26 5.95 4.18
CA LEU A 62 -4.45 4.67 3.49
C LEU A 62 -5.93 4.49 3.23
N MET A 63 -6.28 4.17 1.98
CA MET A 63 -7.64 3.78 1.62
C MET A 63 -7.67 2.28 1.36
N ILE A 64 -8.44 1.54 2.16
CA ILE A 64 -8.73 0.11 1.95
C ILE A 64 -10.10 0.01 1.28
N THR A 65 -10.13 -0.34 -0.01
CA THR A 65 -11.38 -0.47 -0.76
C THR A 65 -11.18 -1.17 -2.10
N ALA A 66 -12.15 -2.00 -2.47
CA ALA A 66 -12.29 -2.57 -3.81
C ALA A 66 -13.18 -1.70 -4.74
N SER A 67 -13.73 -0.58 -4.27
CA SER A 67 -14.65 0.28 -5.04
C SER A 67 -15.83 -0.51 -5.63
N HIS A 68 -15.85 -0.75 -6.94
CA HIS A 68 -16.91 -1.45 -7.68
C HIS A 68 -16.52 -2.88 -8.09
N ASN A 69 -15.42 -3.40 -7.54
CA ASN A 69 -14.97 -4.77 -7.75
C ASN A 69 -15.89 -5.80 -7.07
N LYS A 70 -15.63 -7.09 -7.32
CA LYS A 70 -16.31 -8.20 -6.65
C LYS A 70 -16.13 -8.11 -5.14
N VAL A 71 -17.06 -8.69 -4.38
CA VAL A 71 -17.01 -8.73 -2.91
C VAL A 71 -15.77 -9.45 -2.38
N SER A 72 -15.25 -10.43 -3.13
CA SER A 72 -14.02 -11.15 -2.78
C SER A 72 -12.75 -10.31 -2.97
N ASP A 73 -12.81 -9.24 -3.75
CA ASP A 73 -11.66 -8.39 -4.02
C ASP A 73 -11.49 -7.34 -2.90
N ASN A 74 -10.25 -6.91 -2.71
CA ASN A 74 -9.97 -5.72 -1.93
C ASN A 74 -8.83 -4.92 -2.59
N GLY A 75 -8.42 -3.84 -1.96
CA GLY A 75 -7.29 -3.06 -2.41
C GLY A 75 -6.79 -2.07 -1.39
N VAL A 76 -5.55 -1.63 -1.58
CA VAL A 76 -4.94 -0.57 -0.78
C VAL A 76 -4.32 0.48 -1.68
N LYS A 77 -4.63 1.75 -1.39
CA LYS A 77 -4.07 2.91 -2.08
C LYS A 77 -3.50 3.92 -1.07
N ASN A 78 -2.26 4.35 -1.31
CA ASN A 78 -1.64 5.44 -0.58
C ASN A 78 -2.23 6.78 -1.03
N ARG A 79 -2.59 7.62 -0.08
CA ARG A 79 -2.99 9.00 -0.29
C ARG A 79 -1.95 9.91 0.37
N GLY A 80 -1.25 10.71 -0.45
CA GLY A 80 -0.34 11.73 0.05
C GLY A 80 -1.06 12.85 0.81
N PRO A 81 -0.33 13.72 1.51
CA PRO A 81 -0.91 14.84 2.27
C PRO A 81 -1.62 15.84 1.37
N GLN A 82 -1.14 15.95 0.13
CA GLN A 82 -1.82 16.59 -0.97
C GLN A 82 -2.31 15.46 -1.88
N TRP A 83 -3.57 15.52 -2.30
CA TRP A 83 -4.30 14.39 -2.90
C TRP A 83 -3.82 13.98 -4.30
N TRP A 84 -2.95 14.79 -4.91
CA TRP A 84 -2.53 14.73 -6.31
C TRP A 84 -1.18 14.02 -6.60
N ASP A 85 -0.32 13.78 -5.61
CA ASP A 85 1.04 13.23 -5.76
C ASP A 85 0.99 11.78 -5.30
N ALA A 86 0.36 10.98 -6.16
CA ALA A 86 1.05 9.77 -6.51
C ALA A 86 2.38 10.22 -7.16
N ASP A 87 3.49 9.89 -6.53
CA ASP A 87 4.83 10.02 -7.12
C ASP A 87 4.74 9.64 -8.61
N PRO A 88 5.24 10.45 -9.56
CA PRO A 88 5.24 10.10 -10.98
C PRO A 88 5.88 8.72 -11.26
N LYS A 89 6.75 8.23 -10.38
CA LYS A 89 7.36 6.89 -10.43
C LYS A 89 6.42 5.76 -9.98
N LEU A 90 5.26 6.06 -9.40
CA LEU A 90 4.23 5.12 -8.92
C LEU A 90 2.95 5.11 -9.79
N GLY A 91 2.99 5.70 -10.98
CA GLY A 91 1.88 5.65 -11.95
C GLY A 91 0.86 6.76 -11.74
N ALA A 92 0.91 7.76 -12.63
CA ALA A 92 0.06 8.93 -12.59
C ALA A 92 -1.44 8.60 -12.73
N PHE A 93 -2.25 9.29 -11.92
CA PHE A 93 -3.72 9.27 -11.99
C PHE A 93 -4.17 10.41 -12.92
N ARG A 94 -4.52 10.11 -14.18
CA ARG A 94 -5.32 11.05 -15.00
C ARG A 94 -6.76 11.01 -14.50
N ARG A 95 -7.35 12.18 -14.23
CA ARG A 95 -8.81 12.30 -14.04
C ARG A 95 -9.51 11.73 -15.28
N CYS A 96 -10.52 10.91 -15.07
CA CYS A 96 -11.58 10.78 -16.07
C CYS A 96 -12.29 12.15 -16.10
N PRO A 97 -12.34 12.84 -17.25
CA PRO A 97 -13.16 14.04 -17.37
C PRO A 97 -14.60 13.66 -17.04
N ARG A 98 -15.28 14.51 -16.26
CA ARG A 98 -16.75 14.46 -16.19
C ARG A 98 -17.31 14.92 -17.52
#